data_AF-A0A971JQU7-F1
#
_entry.id   AF-A0A971JQU7-F1
#
_cell.length_a   1.000
_cell.length_b   1.000
_cell.length_c   1.000
_cell.angle_alpha   90.00
_cell.angle_beta   90.00
_cell.angle_gamma   90.00
#
_symmetry.space_group_name_H-M   'P 1'
#
loop_
_entity.id
_entity.type
_entity.pdbx_description
1 polymer ?
#
loop_
_entity_poly.entity_id
_entity_poly.type
_entity_poly.pdbx_seq_one_letter_code
_entity_poly.pdbx_strand_id
1 'polypeptide(L)'
;MKQPDQTDYPVESLIGGRLKSSAEAIRSHLKLPDEWSELTGTEEQERLSVIIRTTTSGRPVIHLAHQLTSRDLRYIFPILAEAATTDKLTRQDVDKIILIIRERACPSLYRFGWAAYQSEYPCQLVARGLSILCGILEIKKLSEETIEHVRFSSRSLKRYPDLISELALPDSRHFVETLVKAMAKRQLTLKEWVKNYCVQPDQPFGRAVISHCFLSGSASLFRNSQTLFEQCLDQSDTDQKIKMLRRLLSLESISPDTKNAYCQVVYRQFGPPDPEHPIWRAVRPAERNLFEHWILEAVIGTHCQDSPRKAQFYYRYAPMIQSVKQWNDTVLVIYFHGFIIADDRTQPLAAFYYDVSDPAELMKKSEGRGACKLADISQPHRRVEDALKRASTQGVVALFFDDGIRASRSFIDFCLLEKKAASRREIKNLAFRSMKREREI
;
A
#
# COMPACT_ATOMS: atom_id res chain seq x y z
N MET A 1 8.80 -18.99 -57.84
CA MET A 1 9.58 -18.53 -56.66
C MET A 1 8.72 -17.57 -55.86
N LYS A 2 8.73 -17.76 -54.54
CA LYS A 2 8.18 -16.96 -53.44
C LYS A 2 6.66 -17.08 -53.15
N GLN A 3 6.37 -17.86 -52.11
CA GLN A 3 5.22 -17.71 -51.22
C GLN A 3 5.22 -16.32 -50.56
N PRO A 4 4.04 -15.76 -50.20
CA PRO A 4 3.96 -14.75 -49.15
C PRO A 4 3.74 -15.40 -47.78
N ASP A 5 4.45 -14.87 -46.80
CA ASP A 5 4.47 -15.20 -45.37
C ASP A 5 3.07 -15.30 -44.73
N GLN A 6 2.82 -16.41 -44.03
CA GLN A 6 1.83 -16.49 -42.96
C GLN A 6 2.47 -15.98 -41.67
N THR A 7 2.15 -14.74 -41.27
CA THR A 7 2.37 -14.27 -39.90
C THR A 7 1.18 -14.69 -39.04
N ASP A 8 1.32 -15.80 -38.32
CA ASP A 8 0.48 -16.17 -37.18
C ASP A 8 0.64 -15.13 -36.05
N TYR A 9 -0.37 -14.28 -35.86
CA TYR A 9 -0.53 -13.49 -34.65
C TYR A 9 -1.56 -14.17 -33.74
N PRO A 10 -1.24 -14.54 -32.49
CA PRO A 10 -2.18 -15.22 -31.61
C PRO A 10 -3.14 -14.21 -30.97
N VAL A 11 -4.23 -13.90 -31.67
CA VAL A 11 -5.37 -13.10 -31.17
C VAL A 11 -5.99 -13.74 -29.92
N GLU A 12 -5.86 -15.05 -29.73
CA GLU A 12 -6.36 -15.78 -28.55
C GLU A 12 -5.62 -15.44 -27.25
N SER A 13 -4.35 -15.04 -27.32
CA SER A 13 -3.55 -14.67 -26.13
C SER A 13 -3.96 -13.32 -25.52
N LEU A 14 -4.42 -12.39 -26.37
CA LEU A 14 -4.83 -11.04 -25.99
C LEU A 14 -6.25 -11.02 -25.38
N ILE A 15 -7.14 -11.89 -25.85
CA ILE A 15 -8.49 -12.04 -25.32
C ILE A 15 -8.44 -12.74 -23.95
N GLY A 16 -7.61 -13.78 -23.80
CA GLY A 16 -7.38 -14.44 -22.52
C GLY A 16 -6.73 -13.53 -21.47
N GLY A 17 -5.77 -12.67 -21.89
CA GLY A 17 -5.14 -11.69 -21.01
C GLY A 17 -6.12 -10.62 -20.51
N ARG A 18 -6.97 -10.09 -21.41
CA ARG A 18 -8.02 -9.12 -21.05
C ARG A 18 -9.12 -9.72 -20.19
N LEU A 19 -9.60 -10.92 -20.48
CA LEU A 19 -10.58 -11.61 -19.63
C LEU A 19 -10.01 -11.93 -18.24
N LYS A 20 -8.73 -12.29 -18.15
CA LYS A 20 -8.07 -12.58 -16.87
C LYS A 20 -7.83 -11.32 -16.04
N SER A 21 -7.42 -10.22 -16.66
CA SER A 21 -7.25 -8.93 -15.99
C SER A 21 -8.61 -8.29 -15.63
N SER A 22 -9.64 -8.43 -16.47
CA SER A 22 -11.01 -8.07 -16.12
C SER A 22 -11.57 -8.95 -15.01
N ALA A 23 -11.33 -10.26 -15.00
CA ALA A 23 -11.75 -11.15 -13.92
C ALA A 23 -10.99 -10.89 -12.61
N GLU A 24 -9.72 -10.50 -12.67
CA GLU A 24 -8.94 -10.08 -11.50
C GLU A 24 -9.36 -8.71 -10.98
N ALA A 25 -9.70 -7.76 -11.87
CA ALA A 25 -10.28 -6.46 -11.51
C ALA A 25 -11.68 -6.59 -10.91
N ILE A 26 -12.51 -7.48 -11.49
CA ILE A 26 -13.82 -7.85 -10.97
C ILE A 26 -13.66 -8.57 -9.63
N ARG A 27 -12.68 -9.48 -9.45
CA ARG A 27 -12.40 -10.12 -8.15
C ARG A 27 -11.79 -9.20 -7.09
N SER A 28 -11.11 -8.12 -7.49
CA SER A 28 -10.67 -7.09 -6.54
C SER A 28 -11.81 -6.17 -6.07
N HIS A 29 -12.93 -6.16 -6.81
CA HIS A 29 -14.12 -5.35 -6.49
C HIS A 29 -15.32 -6.17 -6.01
N LEU A 30 -15.38 -7.46 -6.33
CA LEU A 30 -16.31 -8.40 -5.73
C LEU A 30 -15.79 -8.74 -4.34
N LYS A 31 -16.55 -8.33 -3.33
CA LYS A 31 -16.44 -8.95 -2.00
C LYS A 31 -16.47 -10.47 -2.20
N LEU A 32 -15.65 -11.20 -1.43
CA LEU A 32 -15.76 -12.65 -1.32
C LEU A 32 -17.25 -13.01 -1.14
N PRO A 33 -17.76 -14.09 -1.76
CA PRO A 33 -19.19 -14.39 -1.75
C PRO A 33 -19.77 -14.24 -0.34
N ASP A 34 -20.85 -13.47 -0.21
CA ASP A 34 -21.51 -13.15 1.07
C ASP A 34 -22.02 -14.40 1.82
N GLU A 35 -21.87 -15.61 1.26
CA GLU A 35 -22.04 -16.91 1.93
C GLU A 35 -21.14 -17.11 3.18
N TRP A 36 -20.14 -16.25 3.40
CA TRP A 36 -19.31 -16.26 4.61
C TRP A 36 -19.94 -15.47 5.77
N SER A 37 -20.93 -14.64 5.46
CA SER A 37 -21.57 -13.67 6.37
C SER A 37 -22.96 -14.12 6.84
N GLU A 38 -23.53 -15.20 6.29
CA GLU A 38 -24.81 -15.79 6.71
C GLU A 38 -24.69 -16.61 8.01
N LEU A 39 -24.10 -16.03 9.06
CA LEU A 39 -24.15 -16.59 10.42
C LEU A 39 -25.34 -16.05 11.24
N THR A 40 -26.23 -15.27 10.61
CA THR A 40 -27.38 -14.65 11.28
C THR A 40 -28.61 -15.55 11.24
N GLY A 41 -28.63 -16.54 12.13
CA GLY A 41 -29.83 -17.30 12.47
C GLY A 41 -29.95 -17.38 13.99
N THR A 42 -30.28 -16.26 14.64
CA THR A 42 -30.32 -16.15 16.11
C THR A 42 -31.22 -17.22 16.74
N GLU A 43 -32.33 -17.57 16.11
CA GLU A 43 -33.26 -18.61 16.59
C GLU A 43 -32.65 -20.03 16.49
N GLU A 44 -32.00 -20.37 15.37
CA GLU A 44 -31.36 -21.69 15.19
C GLU A 44 -30.13 -21.85 16.08
N GLN A 45 -29.38 -20.77 16.26
CA GLN A 45 -28.27 -20.68 17.19
C GLN A 45 -28.73 -20.87 18.64
N GLU A 46 -29.79 -20.19 19.06
CA GLU A 46 -30.36 -20.30 20.40
C GLU A 46 -30.90 -21.71 20.65
N ARG A 47 -31.60 -22.29 19.66
CA ARG A 47 -32.05 -23.69 19.70
C ARG A 47 -30.89 -24.65 19.95
N LEU A 48 -29.80 -24.53 19.18
CA LEU A 48 -28.62 -25.39 19.34
C LEU A 48 -27.92 -25.16 20.69
N SER A 49 -27.84 -23.92 21.15
CA SER A 49 -27.28 -23.56 22.47
C SER A 49 -28.07 -24.24 23.61
N VAL A 50 -29.41 -24.23 23.55
CA VAL A 50 -30.27 -24.94 24.51
C VAL A 50 -30.03 -26.45 24.47
N ILE A 51 -29.94 -27.04 23.27
CA ILE A 51 -29.66 -28.48 23.12
C ILE A 51 -28.31 -28.85 23.76
N ILE A 52 -27.26 -28.07 23.52
CA ILE A 52 -25.92 -28.32 24.09
C ILE A 52 -25.95 -28.23 25.62
N ARG A 53 -26.64 -27.22 26.17
CA ARG A 53 -26.76 -26.99 27.61
C ARG A 53 -27.50 -28.13 28.31
N THR A 54 -28.61 -28.57 27.72
CA THR A 54 -29.45 -29.66 28.26
C THR A 54 -28.85 -31.05 28.07
N THR A 55 -27.90 -31.22 27.15
CA THR A 55 -27.21 -32.50 26.94
C THR A 55 -26.25 -32.80 28.09
N THR A 56 -26.35 -33.99 28.66
CA THR A 56 -25.45 -34.48 29.71
C THR A 56 -24.02 -34.67 29.18
N SER A 57 -23.02 -34.28 29.96
CA SER A 57 -21.60 -34.34 29.57
C SER A 57 -21.10 -35.76 29.24
N GLY A 58 -20.02 -35.86 28.45
CA GLY A 58 -19.37 -37.13 28.10
C GLY A 58 -19.95 -37.80 26.86
N ARG A 59 -20.26 -39.11 26.93
CA ARG A 59 -20.78 -39.88 25.78
C ARG A 59 -22.02 -39.27 25.11
N PRO A 60 -23.00 -38.70 25.83
CA PRO A 60 -24.18 -38.11 25.18
C PRO A 60 -23.82 -36.93 24.27
N VAL A 61 -22.78 -36.16 24.61
CA VAL A 61 -22.26 -35.08 23.76
C VAL A 61 -21.62 -35.62 22.47
N ILE A 62 -20.94 -36.76 22.54
CA ILE A 62 -20.37 -37.42 21.35
C ILE A 62 -21.50 -37.90 20.43
N HIS A 63 -22.56 -38.49 20.99
CA HIS A 63 -23.75 -38.88 20.22
C HIS A 63 -24.43 -37.67 19.57
N LEU A 64 -24.61 -36.58 20.33
CA LEU A 64 -25.10 -35.31 19.80
C LEU A 64 -24.21 -34.82 18.66
N ALA A 65 -22.88 -34.81 18.86
CA ALA A 65 -21.93 -34.36 17.86
C ALA A 65 -22.10 -35.09 16.53
N HIS A 66 -22.38 -36.40 16.53
CA HIS A 66 -22.65 -37.17 15.31
C HIS A 66 -24.03 -36.91 14.68
N GLN A 67 -25.02 -36.49 15.47
CA GLN A 67 -26.36 -36.14 14.98
C GLN A 67 -26.44 -34.74 14.36
N LEU A 68 -25.51 -33.83 14.70
CA LEU A 68 -25.51 -32.47 14.17
C LEU A 68 -25.36 -32.44 12.65
N THR A 69 -26.23 -31.68 11.99
CA THR A 69 -26.15 -31.46 10.55
C THR A 69 -25.03 -30.49 10.21
N SER A 70 -24.64 -30.42 8.93
CA SER A 70 -23.70 -29.40 8.45
C SER A 70 -24.20 -27.97 8.66
N ARG A 71 -25.53 -27.77 8.79
CA ARG A 71 -26.14 -26.47 9.12
C ARG A 71 -25.94 -26.14 10.60
N ASP A 72 -26.20 -27.10 11.50
CA ASP A 72 -25.97 -26.90 12.94
C ASP A 72 -24.50 -26.60 13.25
N LEU A 73 -23.57 -27.25 12.55
CA LEU A 73 -22.13 -27.03 12.74
C LEU A 73 -21.68 -25.59 12.45
N ARG A 74 -22.43 -24.81 11.67
CA ARG A 74 -22.13 -23.39 11.40
C ARG A 74 -22.21 -22.53 12.66
N TYR A 75 -23.06 -22.91 13.60
CA TYR A 75 -23.34 -22.13 14.82
C TYR A 75 -22.42 -22.48 15.99
N ILE A 76 -21.59 -23.53 15.88
CA ILE A 76 -20.72 -23.98 16.98
C ILE A 76 -19.76 -22.89 17.46
N PHE A 77 -19.11 -22.19 16.54
CA PHE A 77 -18.18 -21.11 16.88
C PHE A 77 -18.88 -19.80 17.30
N PRO A 78 -19.98 -19.37 16.67
CA PRO A 78 -20.82 -18.30 17.21
C PRO A 78 -21.30 -18.53 18.65
N ILE A 79 -21.79 -19.74 18.99
CA ILE A 79 -22.18 -20.10 20.36
C ILE A 79 -20.98 -20.01 21.30
N LEU A 80 -19.80 -20.45 20.84
CA LEU A 80 -18.56 -20.33 21.61
C LEU A 80 -18.13 -18.88 21.82
N ALA A 81 -18.42 -17.98 20.88
CA ALA A 81 -18.16 -16.54 21.01
C ALA A 81 -19.12 -15.88 22.03
N GLU A 82 -20.41 -16.25 22.01
CA GLU A 82 -21.38 -15.78 23.01
C GLU A 82 -21.00 -16.16 24.45
N ALA A 83 -20.33 -17.31 24.63
CA ALA A 83 -19.81 -17.72 25.93
C ALA A 83 -18.73 -16.76 26.47
N ALA A 84 -18.05 -16.02 25.59
CA ALA A 84 -17.03 -15.06 25.98
C ALA A 84 -17.61 -13.70 26.38
N THR A 85 -18.81 -13.36 25.88
CA THR A 85 -19.45 -12.06 26.10
C THR A 85 -20.58 -12.11 27.12
N THR A 86 -21.16 -13.29 27.35
CA THR A 86 -22.30 -13.47 28.25
C THR A 86 -22.05 -14.58 29.27
N ASP A 87 -22.51 -14.39 30.51
CA ASP A 87 -22.52 -15.44 31.55
C ASP A 87 -23.57 -16.54 31.29
N LYS A 88 -24.12 -16.63 30.07
CA LYS A 88 -25.16 -17.59 29.70
C LYS A 88 -24.64 -19.02 29.60
N LEU A 89 -23.33 -19.19 29.34
CA LEU A 89 -22.70 -20.49 29.13
C LEU A 89 -21.74 -20.80 30.27
N THR A 90 -21.89 -21.98 30.88
CA THR A 90 -21.01 -22.42 31.95
C THR A 90 -19.71 -22.99 31.39
N ARG A 91 -18.69 -23.16 32.25
CA ARG A 91 -17.44 -23.84 31.88
C ARG A 91 -17.68 -25.26 31.34
N GLN A 92 -18.67 -25.97 31.90
CA GLN A 92 -19.05 -27.29 31.41
C GLN A 92 -19.64 -27.23 30.00
N ASP A 93 -20.45 -26.22 29.69
CA ASP A 93 -21.01 -26.06 28.35
C ASP A 93 -19.92 -25.76 27.32
N VAL A 94 -18.93 -24.94 27.68
CA VAL A 94 -17.73 -24.72 26.86
C VAL A 94 -17.00 -26.03 26.60
N ASP A 95 -16.78 -26.88 27.61
CA ASP A 95 -16.12 -28.18 27.44
C ASP A 95 -16.92 -29.12 26.52
N LYS A 96 -18.26 -29.09 26.57
CA LYS A 96 -19.12 -29.83 25.61
C LYS A 96 -18.91 -29.33 24.18
N ILE A 97 -18.87 -28.02 23.97
CA ILE A 97 -18.65 -27.41 22.65
C ILE A 97 -17.27 -27.81 22.10
N ILE A 98 -16.23 -27.75 22.93
CA ILE A 98 -14.88 -28.19 22.53
C ILE A 98 -14.86 -29.68 22.16
N LEU A 99 -15.60 -30.52 22.87
CA LEU A 99 -15.73 -31.94 22.52
C LEU A 99 -16.41 -32.13 21.15
N ILE A 100 -17.49 -31.38 20.86
CA ILE A 100 -18.14 -31.39 19.55
C ILE A 100 -17.16 -30.98 18.43
N ILE A 101 -16.36 -29.94 18.65
CA ILE A 101 -15.33 -29.49 17.69
C ILE A 101 -14.32 -30.61 17.40
N ARG A 102 -13.88 -31.34 18.43
CA ARG A 102 -12.93 -32.46 18.29
C ARG A 102 -13.52 -33.60 17.46
N GLU A 103 -14.73 -34.05 17.80
CA GLU A 103 -15.39 -35.18 17.11
C GLU A 103 -15.76 -34.85 15.66
N ARG A 104 -16.13 -33.59 15.37
CA ARG A 104 -16.57 -33.16 14.03
C ARG A 104 -15.52 -32.37 13.25
N ALA A 105 -14.24 -32.49 13.63
CA ALA A 105 -13.13 -31.80 12.99
C ALA A 105 -13.03 -32.13 11.48
N CYS A 106 -13.32 -31.15 10.63
CA CYS A 106 -13.23 -31.24 9.17
C CYS A 106 -12.94 -29.86 8.53
N PRO A 107 -12.47 -29.79 7.28
CA PRO A 107 -12.18 -28.52 6.59
C PRO A 107 -13.39 -27.58 6.51
N SER A 108 -14.60 -28.12 6.42
CA SER A 108 -15.83 -27.30 6.44
C SER A 108 -16.04 -26.62 7.78
N LEU A 109 -15.82 -27.32 8.89
CA LEU A 109 -15.93 -26.73 10.23
C LEU A 109 -14.84 -25.67 10.44
N TYR A 110 -13.64 -25.88 9.88
CA TYR A 110 -12.56 -24.89 9.91
C TYR A 110 -12.96 -23.61 9.19
N ARG A 111 -13.58 -23.70 8.01
CA ARG A 111 -14.10 -22.52 7.29
C ARG A 111 -15.01 -21.66 8.19
N PHE A 112 -15.97 -22.28 8.89
CA PHE A 112 -16.90 -21.56 9.76
C PHE A 112 -16.21 -21.00 11.01
N GLY A 113 -15.34 -21.78 11.65
CA GLY A 113 -14.59 -21.32 12.80
C GLY A 113 -13.62 -20.19 12.48
N TRP A 114 -13.01 -20.23 11.30
CA TRP A 114 -12.16 -19.16 10.82
C TRP A 114 -12.93 -17.88 10.54
N ALA A 115 -14.09 -17.96 9.89
CA ALA A 115 -14.95 -16.78 9.67
C ALA A 115 -15.40 -16.15 11.00
N ALA A 116 -15.88 -16.97 11.94
CA ALA A 116 -16.28 -16.50 13.27
C ALA A 116 -15.12 -15.89 14.07
N TYR A 117 -13.93 -16.48 13.99
CA TYR A 117 -12.75 -15.90 14.64
C TYR A 117 -12.39 -14.54 14.07
N GLN A 118 -12.51 -14.37 12.75
CA GLN A 118 -12.19 -13.10 12.11
C GLN A 118 -13.12 -11.96 12.55
N SER A 119 -14.43 -12.23 12.67
CA SER A 119 -15.44 -11.27 13.11
C SER A 119 -15.40 -10.99 14.61
N GLU A 120 -15.21 -12.02 15.43
CA GLU A 120 -15.25 -11.91 16.90
C GLU A 120 -13.88 -11.63 17.52
N TYR A 121 -12.87 -11.27 16.71
CA TYR A 121 -11.53 -11.02 17.21
C TYR A 121 -11.48 -9.76 18.11
N PRO A 122 -10.84 -9.81 19.30
CA PRO A 122 -10.09 -10.93 19.88
C PRO A 122 -10.90 -11.79 20.87
N CYS A 123 -11.45 -12.94 20.43
CA CYS A 123 -12.13 -13.90 21.31
C CYS A 123 -11.27 -15.13 21.61
N GLN A 124 -10.81 -15.27 22.86
CA GLN A 124 -9.91 -16.36 23.30
C GLN A 124 -10.56 -17.74 23.27
N LEU A 125 -11.87 -17.84 23.57
CA LEU A 125 -12.58 -19.13 23.51
C LEU A 125 -12.65 -19.64 22.08
N VAL A 126 -13.00 -18.78 21.12
CA VAL A 126 -13.00 -19.09 19.69
C VAL A 126 -11.59 -19.42 19.22
N ALA A 127 -10.57 -18.67 19.65
CA ALA A 127 -9.16 -18.96 19.35
C ALA A 127 -8.74 -20.37 19.79
N ARG A 128 -9.11 -20.76 21.02
CA ARG A 128 -8.82 -22.09 21.59
C ARG A 128 -9.54 -23.20 20.81
N GLY A 129 -10.82 -23.02 20.50
CA GLY A 129 -11.58 -23.98 19.68
C GLY A 129 -10.97 -24.14 18.30
N LEU A 130 -10.55 -23.04 17.68
CA LEU A 130 -9.93 -23.03 16.36
C LEU A 130 -8.54 -23.68 16.38
N SER A 131 -7.74 -23.44 17.42
CA SER A 131 -6.42 -24.05 17.60
C SER A 131 -6.51 -25.58 17.73
N ILE A 132 -7.46 -26.09 18.51
CA ILE A 132 -7.75 -27.53 18.62
C ILE A 132 -8.13 -28.12 17.26
N LEU A 133 -9.03 -27.44 16.53
CA LEU A 133 -9.46 -27.87 15.21
C LEU A 133 -8.29 -27.92 14.22
N CYS A 134 -7.44 -26.89 14.22
CA CYS A 134 -6.24 -26.84 13.40
C CYS A 134 -5.31 -28.04 13.67
N GLY A 135 -5.01 -28.33 14.94
CA GLY A 135 -4.15 -29.46 15.30
C GLY A 135 -4.70 -30.81 14.82
N ILE A 136 -6.01 -31.03 14.90
CA ILE A 136 -6.62 -32.27 14.37
C ILE A 136 -6.52 -32.32 12.84
N LEU A 137 -6.75 -31.21 12.15
CA LEU A 137 -6.67 -31.15 10.69
C LEU A 137 -5.24 -31.30 10.17
N GLU A 138 -4.24 -30.78 10.88
CA GLU A 138 -2.83 -31.01 10.57
C GLU A 138 -2.45 -32.49 10.68
N ILE A 139 -2.88 -33.16 11.76
CA ILE A 139 -2.66 -34.61 11.92
C ILE A 139 -3.32 -35.40 10.77
N LYS A 140 -4.57 -35.04 10.41
CA LYS A 140 -5.28 -35.67 9.28
C LYS A 140 -4.55 -35.43 7.96
N LYS A 141 -4.09 -34.20 7.71
CA LYS A 141 -3.32 -33.85 6.50
C LYS A 141 -2.01 -34.64 6.42
N LEU A 142 -1.26 -34.76 7.52
CA LEU A 142 -0.05 -35.58 7.58
C LEU A 142 -0.35 -37.06 7.31
N SER A 143 -1.49 -37.57 7.78
CA SER A 143 -1.92 -38.95 7.50
C SER A 143 -2.27 -39.17 6.02
N GLU A 144 -2.87 -38.17 5.37
CA GLU A 144 -3.20 -38.20 3.94
C GLU A 144 -1.96 -38.04 3.05
N GLU A 145 -1.03 -37.13 3.39
CA GLU A 145 0.24 -36.94 2.66
C GLU A 145 1.13 -38.19 2.74
N THR A 146 1.12 -38.90 3.87
CA THR A 146 1.82 -40.20 4.01
C THR A 146 1.26 -41.27 3.06
N ILE A 147 -0.04 -41.18 2.73
CA ILE A 147 -0.73 -42.10 1.81
C ILE A 147 -0.56 -41.65 0.34
N GLU A 148 -0.59 -40.34 0.07
CA GLU A 148 -0.43 -39.76 -1.27
C GLU A 148 1.00 -39.82 -1.81
N HIS A 149 2.03 -40.01 -0.97
CA HIS A 149 3.37 -40.33 -1.45
C HIS A 149 3.44 -41.65 -2.27
N VAL A 150 2.35 -42.42 -2.34
CA VAL A 150 2.20 -43.61 -3.21
C VAL A 150 1.46 -43.29 -4.52
N ARG A 151 0.77 -42.15 -4.69
CA ARG A 151 0.01 -41.84 -5.92
C ARG A 151 0.04 -40.37 -6.30
N PHE A 152 0.48 -40.13 -7.53
CA PHE A 152 0.74 -38.84 -8.16
C PHE A 152 -0.33 -37.74 -8.01
N SER A 153 0.22 -36.52 -7.96
CA SER A 153 -0.36 -35.19 -8.09
C SER A 153 -1.78 -35.08 -8.62
N SER A 154 -2.65 -34.43 -7.85
CA SER A 154 -3.86 -33.81 -8.38
C SER A 154 -3.82 -32.29 -8.16
N ARG A 155 -3.85 -31.55 -9.28
CA ARG A 155 -4.09 -30.10 -9.31
C ARG A 155 -5.54 -29.84 -8.89
N SER A 156 -5.81 -29.88 -7.59
CA SER A 156 -7.10 -29.53 -7.01
C SER A 156 -7.15 -28.01 -6.81
N LEU A 157 -8.15 -27.36 -7.41
CA LEU A 157 -8.55 -26.00 -7.04
C LEU A 157 -8.78 -25.97 -5.53
N LYS A 158 -7.96 -25.21 -4.77
CA LYS A 158 -8.08 -25.09 -3.31
C LYS A 158 -9.52 -24.68 -2.94
N ARG A 159 -10.31 -25.66 -2.48
CA ARG A 159 -11.71 -25.48 -2.06
C ARG A 159 -11.84 -24.90 -0.65
N TYR A 160 -10.75 -24.91 0.13
CA TYR A 160 -10.69 -24.49 1.51
C TYR A 160 -9.49 -23.56 1.76
N PRO A 161 -9.59 -22.62 2.73
CA PRO A 161 -8.47 -21.78 3.14
C PRO A 161 -7.33 -22.63 3.74
N ASP A 162 -6.10 -22.15 3.60
CA ASP A 162 -4.95 -22.75 4.28
C ASP A 162 -5.11 -22.65 5.81
N LEU A 163 -4.56 -23.61 6.54
CA LEU A 163 -4.63 -23.63 8.00
C LEU A 163 -3.74 -22.53 8.56
N ILE A 164 -4.32 -21.60 9.31
CA ILE A 164 -3.58 -20.46 9.89
C ILE A 164 -2.47 -20.91 10.85
N SER A 165 -2.64 -22.08 11.47
CA SER A 165 -1.67 -22.76 12.32
C SER A 165 -0.36 -23.10 11.60
N GLU A 166 -0.37 -23.21 10.27
CA GLU A 166 0.86 -23.35 9.47
C GLU A 166 1.78 -22.13 9.61
N LEU A 167 1.23 -20.96 9.99
CA LEU A 167 1.99 -19.75 10.27
C LEU A 167 2.13 -19.51 11.78
N ALA A 168 1.01 -19.56 12.51
CA ALA A 168 0.98 -19.37 13.95
C ALA A 168 -0.33 -19.93 14.55
N LEU A 169 -0.26 -20.41 15.79
CA LEU A 169 -1.44 -20.90 16.51
C LEU A 169 -2.34 -19.75 16.98
N PRO A 170 -3.66 -19.76 16.70
CA PRO A 170 -4.58 -18.66 17.02
C PRO A 170 -4.70 -18.31 18.51
N ASP A 171 -4.47 -19.26 19.40
CA ASP A 171 -4.59 -19.12 20.86
C ASP A 171 -3.30 -18.65 21.55
N SER A 172 -2.25 -18.34 20.77
CA SER A 172 -1.02 -17.77 21.30
C SER A 172 -1.20 -16.33 21.79
N ARG A 173 -0.63 -16.01 22.95
CA ARG A 173 -0.61 -14.63 23.49
C ARG A 173 0.01 -13.62 22.52
N HIS A 174 0.99 -14.06 21.73
CA HIS A 174 1.70 -13.23 20.73
C HIS A 174 1.34 -13.65 19.31
N PHE A 175 0.09 -14.09 19.08
CA PHE A 175 -0.35 -14.65 17.81
C PHE A 175 -0.07 -13.73 16.62
N VAL A 176 -0.53 -12.47 16.64
CA VAL A 176 -0.33 -11.51 15.53
C VAL A 176 1.16 -11.27 15.27
N GLU A 177 1.96 -11.08 16.32
CA GLU A 177 3.40 -10.85 16.16
C GLU A 177 4.11 -12.06 15.53
N THR A 178 3.77 -13.26 15.98
CA THR A 178 4.32 -14.53 15.46
C THR A 178 3.89 -14.75 14.01
N LEU A 179 2.63 -14.48 13.70
CA LEU A 179 2.05 -14.55 12.37
C LEU A 179 2.81 -13.64 11.40
N VAL A 180 2.98 -12.36 11.75
CA VAL A 180 3.69 -11.38 10.91
C VAL A 180 5.15 -11.79 10.69
N LYS A 181 5.84 -12.29 11.72
CA LYS A 181 7.20 -12.82 11.60
C LYS A 181 7.26 -14.04 10.66
N ALA A 182 6.30 -14.95 10.77
CA ALA A 182 6.22 -16.13 9.90
C ALA A 182 5.94 -15.74 8.43
N MET A 183 5.03 -14.79 8.20
CA MET A 183 4.75 -14.23 6.87
C MET A 183 6.00 -13.60 6.27
N ALA A 184 6.72 -12.78 7.03
CA ALA A 184 7.96 -12.14 6.59
C ALA A 184 9.04 -13.17 6.25
N LYS A 185 9.22 -14.20 7.08
CA LYS A 185 10.16 -15.31 6.85
C LYS A 185 9.85 -16.08 5.57
N ARG A 186 8.56 -16.28 5.26
CA ARG A 186 8.09 -16.94 4.03
C ARG A 186 8.02 -16.00 2.82
N GLN A 187 8.36 -14.72 2.98
CA GLN A 187 8.20 -13.68 1.96
C GLN A 187 6.77 -13.60 1.38
N LEU A 188 5.77 -13.93 2.20
CA LEU A 188 4.37 -13.93 1.80
C LEU A 188 3.85 -12.49 1.78
N THR A 189 3.44 -11.97 0.62
CA THR A 189 2.88 -10.62 0.54
C THR A 189 1.52 -10.54 1.25
N LEU A 190 1.11 -9.34 1.69
CA LEU A 190 -0.21 -9.16 2.31
C LEU A 190 -1.35 -9.63 1.40
N LYS A 191 -1.26 -9.33 0.10
CA LYS A 191 -2.26 -9.74 -0.89
C LYS A 191 -2.36 -11.26 -1.03
N GLU A 192 -1.23 -11.97 -1.05
CA GLU A 192 -1.20 -13.43 -1.08
C GLU A 192 -1.74 -14.03 0.21
N TRP A 193 -1.38 -13.46 1.37
CA TRP A 193 -1.89 -13.91 2.65
C TRP A 193 -3.41 -13.76 2.74
N VAL A 194 -3.95 -12.58 2.40
CA VAL A 194 -5.40 -12.34 2.36
C VAL A 194 -6.10 -13.36 1.46
N LYS A 195 -5.52 -13.67 0.30
CA LYS A 195 -6.07 -14.63 -0.65
C LYS A 195 -6.00 -16.07 -0.16
N ASN A 196 -4.82 -16.54 0.26
CA ASN A 196 -4.55 -17.95 0.58
C ASN A 196 -5.25 -18.40 1.87
N TYR A 197 -5.33 -17.49 2.85
CA TYR A 197 -5.99 -17.73 4.13
C TYR A 197 -7.43 -17.21 4.16
N CYS A 198 -7.94 -16.68 3.04
CA CYS A 198 -9.28 -16.09 2.93
C CYS A 198 -9.61 -15.13 4.08
N VAL A 199 -8.70 -14.17 4.30
CA VAL A 199 -8.87 -13.14 5.33
C VAL A 199 -9.78 -12.05 4.79
N GLN A 200 -10.72 -11.59 5.60
CA GLN A 200 -11.55 -10.41 5.32
C GLN A 200 -10.86 -9.17 5.89
N PRO A 201 -10.31 -8.26 5.05
CA PRO A 201 -9.55 -7.10 5.51
C PRO A 201 -10.36 -6.12 6.37
N ASP A 202 -11.68 -6.13 6.17
CA ASP A 202 -12.65 -5.27 6.85
C ASP A 202 -13.13 -5.83 8.19
N GLN A 203 -12.81 -7.08 8.54
CA GLN A 203 -13.13 -7.67 9.83
C GLN A 203 -12.08 -7.29 10.90
N PRO A 204 -12.43 -7.32 12.21
CA PRO A 204 -11.52 -6.94 13.29
C PRO A 204 -10.14 -7.64 13.24
N PHE A 205 -10.11 -8.94 12.95
CA PHE A 205 -8.84 -9.67 12.81
C PHE A 205 -7.99 -9.17 11.63
N GLY A 206 -8.60 -9.06 10.45
CA GLY A 206 -7.92 -8.60 9.24
C GLY A 206 -7.30 -7.22 9.43
N ARG A 207 -8.07 -6.28 9.98
CA ARG A 207 -7.59 -4.94 10.34
C ARG A 207 -6.41 -5.00 11.29
N ALA A 208 -6.53 -5.75 12.39
CA ALA A 208 -5.48 -5.83 13.41
C ALA A 208 -4.14 -6.34 12.84
N VAL A 209 -4.17 -7.38 12.01
CA VAL A 209 -2.96 -7.92 11.39
C VAL A 209 -2.39 -6.97 10.34
N ILE A 210 -3.23 -6.40 9.47
CA ILE A 210 -2.80 -5.47 8.42
C ILE A 210 -2.18 -4.21 9.03
N SER A 211 -2.82 -3.58 10.02
CA SER A 211 -2.25 -2.45 10.77
C SER A 211 -0.92 -2.83 11.41
N HIS A 212 -0.85 -3.98 12.07
CA HIS A 212 0.39 -4.44 12.72
C HIS A 212 1.52 -4.67 11.70
N CYS A 213 1.22 -5.19 10.52
CA CYS A 213 2.20 -5.32 9.44
C CYS A 213 2.81 -3.96 9.08
N PHE A 214 1.98 -2.94 8.87
CA PHE A 214 2.45 -1.58 8.57
C PHE A 214 3.28 -0.98 9.70
N LEU A 215 2.90 -1.22 10.95
CA LEU A 215 3.64 -0.74 12.12
C LEU A 215 5.00 -1.47 12.29
N SER A 216 5.04 -2.77 12.03
CA SER A 216 6.27 -3.57 12.14
C SER A 216 7.34 -3.16 11.12
N GLY A 217 6.93 -2.70 9.94
CA GLY A 217 7.84 -2.16 8.91
C GLY A 217 8.55 -3.22 8.07
N SER A 218 7.97 -4.42 7.92
CA SER A 218 8.52 -5.48 7.08
C SER A 218 8.29 -5.19 5.59
N ALA A 219 9.29 -4.60 4.92
CA ALA A 219 9.18 -4.15 3.53
C ALA A 219 8.71 -5.22 2.53
N SER A 220 9.04 -6.49 2.76
CA SER A 220 8.61 -7.62 1.92
C SER A 220 7.09 -7.80 1.87
N LEU A 221 6.38 -7.40 2.93
CA LEU A 221 4.93 -7.56 3.04
C LEU A 221 4.14 -6.51 2.24
N PHE A 222 4.77 -5.37 1.94
CA PHE A 222 4.09 -4.17 1.41
C PHE A 222 4.01 -4.11 -0.12
N ARG A 223 4.65 -5.03 -0.83
CA ARG A 223 4.61 -5.02 -2.29
C ARG A 223 3.17 -5.18 -2.78
N ASN A 224 2.73 -4.29 -3.68
CA ASN A 224 1.41 -4.31 -4.34
C ASN A 224 0.21 -4.38 -3.38
N SER A 225 0.34 -3.80 -2.17
CA SER A 225 -0.67 -3.87 -1.11
C SER A 225 -1.24 -2.49 -0.74
N GLN A 226 -1.20 -1.54 -1.68
CA GLN A 226 -1.68 -0.17 -1.48
C GLN A 226 -3.20 -0.09 -1.21
N THR A 227 -4.00 -0.94 -1.84
CA THR A 227 -5.45 -0.97 -1.64
C THR A 227 -5.83 -1.44 -0.23
N LEU A 228 -5.08 -2.40 0.32
CA LEU A 228 -5.28 -2.87 1.71
C LEU A 228 -4.89 -1.81 2.73
N PHE A 229 -3.86 -1.01 2.42
CA PHE A 229 -3.48 0.12 3.26
C PHE A 229 -4.51 1.23 3.24
N GLU A 230 -5.03 1.58 2.07
CA GLU A 230 -6.10 2.57 1.90
C GLU A 230 -7.33 2.20 2.75
N GLN A 231 -7.82 0.96 2.60
CA GLN A 231 -8.94 0.43 3.38
C GLN A 231 -8.68 0.45 4.89
N CYS A 232 -7.47 0.05 5.30
CA CYS A 232 -7.07 0.04 6.70
C CYS A 232 -6.99 1.45 7.27
N LEU A 233 -6.44 2.41 6.52
CA LEU A 233 -6.39 3.81 6.91
C LEU A 233 -7.79 4.43 7.03
N ASP A 234 -8.72 4.09 6.14
CA ASP A 234 -10.09 4.63 6.21
C ASP A 234 -10.81 4.18 7.48
N GLN A 235 -10.65 2.92 7.85
CA GLN A 235 -11.36 2.28 8.96
C GLN A 235 -10.68 2.44 10.33
N SER A 236 -9.45 2.97 10.37
CA SER A 236 -8.69 3.17 11.60
C SER A 236 -9.11 4.45 12.35
N ASP A 237 -8.86 4.50 13.65
CA ASP A 237 -8.97 5.75 14.42
C ASP A 237 -7.82 6.72 14.07
N THR A 238 -7.95 7.98 14.50
CA THR A 238 -6.98 9.04 14.20
C THR A 238 -5.57 8.69 14.71
N ASP A 239 -5.46 8.08 15.89
CA ASP A 239 -4.17 7.73 16.50
C ASP A 239 -3.43 6.64 15.71
N GLN A 240 -4.15 5.61 15.26
CA GLN A 240 -3.62 4.56 14.41
C GLN A 240 -3.23 5.09 13.04
N LYS A 241 -4.04 5.96 12.42
CA LYS A 241 -3.68 6.64 11.17
C LYS A 241 -2.35 7.38 11.30
N ILE A 242 -2.18 8.16 12.39
CA ILE A 242 -0.93 8.89 12.66
C ILE A 242 0.26 7.93 12.83
N LYS A 243 0.09 6.83 13.58
CA LYS A 243 1.16 5.83 13.77
C LYS A 243 1.56 5.17 12.45
N MET A 244 0.59 4.78 11.64
CA MET A 244 0.82 4.18 10.32
C MET A 244 1.53 5.14 9.37
N LEU A 245 1.11 6.41 9.32
CA LEU A 245 1.74 7.44 8.49
C LEU A 245 3.19 7.71 8.89
N ARG A 246 3.45 7.92 10.19
CA ARG A 246 4.81 8.14 10.69
C ARG A 246 5.72 6.96 10.34
N ARG A 247 5.22 5.72 10.47
CA ARG A 247 5.99 4.52 10.13
C ARG A 247 6.25 4.42 8.64
N LEU A 248 5.24 4.65 7.79
CA LEU A 248 5.38 4.64 6.33
C LEU A 248 6.45 5.65 5.85
N LEU A 249 6.40 6.88 6.34
CA LEU A 249 7.28 7.95 5.88
C LEU A 249 8.74 7.72 6.31
N SER A 250 8.93 7.15 7.51
CA SER A 250 10.26 6.80 8.06
C SER A 250 10.83 5.48 7.54
N LEU A 251 10.08 4.68 6.77
CA LEU A 251 10.60 3.45 6.19
C LEU A 251 11.53 3.75 5.00
N GLU A 252 12.79 3.35 5.16
CA GLU A 252 13.84 3.42 4.11
C GLU A 252 14.02 2.11 3.35
N SER A 253 13.57 0.99 3.92
CA SER A 253 13.76 -0.37 3.36
C SER A 253 12.80 -0.72 2.22
N ILE A 254 11.84 0.16 1.89
CA ILE A 254 10.87 -0.04 0.82
C ILE A 254 11.38 0.54 -0.50
N SER A 255 11.03 -0.11 -1.61
CA SER A 255 11.41 0.38 -2.95
C SER A 255 10.78 1.77 -3.22
N PRO A 256 11.45 2.63 -4.04
CA PRO A 256 10.91 3.94 -4.42
C PRO A 256 9.51 3.87 -5.02
N ASP A 257 9.25 2.90 -5.90
CA ASP A 257 7.95 2.71 -6.57
C ASP A 257 6.85 2.35 -5.57
N THR A 258 7.16 1.44 -4.64
CA THR A 258 6.23 1.06 -3.58
C THR A 258 5.94 2.25 -2.67
N LYS A 259 6.99 2.99 -2.27
CA LYS A 259 6.83 4.21 -1.46
C LYS A 259 5.96 5.25 -2.16
N ASN A 260 6.20 5.46 -3.45
CA ASN A 260 5.41 6.37 -4.28
C ASN A 260 3.92 5.99 -4.31
N ALA A 261 3.60 4.71 -4.55
CA ALA A 261 2.21 4.24 -4.54
C ALA A 261 1.50 4.49 -3.20
N TYR A 262 2.18 4.27 -2.08
CA TYR A 262 1.63 4.56 -0.75
C TYR A 262 1.47 6.06 -0.48
N CYS A 263 2.45 6.88 -0.85
CA CYS A 263 2.35 8.32 -0.72
C CYS A 263 1.20 8.91 -1.55
N GLN A 264 0.91 8.35 -2.73
CA GLN A 264 -0.28 8.72 -3.50
C GLN A 264 -1.59 8.44 -2.75
N VAL A 265 -1.71 7.30 -2.07
CA VAL A 265 -2.88 6.99 -1.23
C VAL A 265 -3.03 8.04 -0.12
N VAL A 266 -1.94 8.35 0.58
CA VAL A 266 -1.92 9.38 1.64
C VAL A 266 -2.35 10.74 1.10
N TYR A 267 -1.84 11.13 -0.07
CA TYR A 267 -2.18 12.41 -0.70
C TYR A 267 -3.66 12.49 -1.11
N ARG A 268 -4.23 11.41 -1.64
CA ARG A 268 -5.66 11.36 -1.99
C ARG A 268 -6.56 11.48 -0.77
N GLN A 269 -6.17 10.88 0.36
CA GLN A 269 -6.98 10.88 1.58
C GLN A 269 -6.85 12.17 2.40
N PHE A 270 -5.63 12.71 2.54
CA PHE A 270 -5.35 13.82 3.47
C PHE A 270 -4.80 15.09 2.80
N GLY A 271 -4.59 15.07 1.49
CA GLY A 271 -4.02 16.20 0.76
C GLY A 271 -2.57 16.52 1.15
N PRO A 272 -2.09 17.73 0.80
CA PRO A 272 -0.78 18.22 1.25
C PRO A 272 -0.77 18.46 2.77
N PRO A 273 0.41 18.46 3.42
CA PRO A 273 0.53 18.77 4.83
C PRO A 273 -0.01 20.16 5.17
N ASP A 274 -1.08 20.19 5.97
CA ASP A 274 -1.74 21.40 6.45
C ASP A 274 -1.65 21.46 7.99
N PRO A 275 -1.11 22.56 8.58
CA PRO A 275 -1.06 22.75 10.03
C PRO A 275 -2.43 22.64 10.74
N GLU A 276 -3.52 22.97 10.05
CA GLU A 276 -4.88 22.91 10.60
C GLU A 276 -5.48 21.50 10.55
N HIS A 277 -4.94 20.63 9.69
CA HIS A 277 -5.44 19.26 9.56
C HIS A 277 -4.96 18.40 10.75
N PRO A 278 -5.87 17.74 11.50
CA PRO A 278 -5.55 17.11 12.80
C PRO A 278 -4.49 16.01 12.69
N ILE A 279 -4.51 15.24 11.59
CA ILE A 279 -3.51 14.21 11.33
C ILE A 279 -2.13 14.83 11.07
N TRP A 280 -2.04 15.82 10.18
CA TRP A 280 -0.77 16.46 9.82
C TRP A 280 -0.18 17.23 10.98
N ARG A 281 -1.00 17.92 11.79
CA ARG A 281 -0.58 18.57 13.04
C ARG A 281 0.10 17.59 13.99
N ALA A 282 -0.37 16.34 14.04
CA ALA A 282 0.21 15.33 14.90
C ALA A 282 1.43 14.63 14.28
N VAL A 283 1.63 14.61 12.96
CA VAL A 283 2.86 14.04 12.35
C VAL A 283 4.08 14.92 12.68
N ARG A 284 5.24 14.32 12.99
CA ARG A 284 6.40 15.13 13.40
C ARG A 284 6.94 15.93 12.19
N PRO A 285 7.63 17.06 12.43
CA PRO A 285 8.11 17.92 11.35
C PRO A 285 9.02 17.20 10.34
N ALA A 286 9.87 16.28 10.81
CA ALA A 286 10.78 15.54 9.92
C ALA A 286 10.03 14.69 8.89
N GLU A 287 9.00 13.93 9.31
CA GLU A 287 8.21 13.11 8.40
C GLU A 287 7.32 13.96 7.50
N ARG A 288 6.79 15.10 7.99
CA ARG A 288 6.06 16.07 7.15
C ARG A 288 6.94 16.60 6.02
N ASN A 289 8.16 17.04 6.34
CA ASN A 289 9.10 17.55 5.35
C ASN A 289 9.44 16.48 4.29
N LEU A 290 9.55 15.20 4.67
CA LEU A 290 9.74 14.10 3.71
C LEU A 290 8.56 13.96 2.75
N PHE A 291 7.33 14.13 3.25
CA PHE A 291 6.13 14.05 2.41
C PHE A 291 5.95 15.28 1.52
N GLU A 292 6.22 16.49 2.03
CA GLU A 292 6.25 17.72 1.23
C GLU A 292 7.27 17.62 0.09
N HIS A 293 8.45 17.09 0.39
CA HIS A 293 9.48 16.85 -0.62
C HIS A 293 9.02 15.84 -1.67
N TRP A 294 8.34 14.77 -1.26
CA TRP A 294 7.75 13.81 -2.20
C TRP A 294 6.66 14.46 -3.08
N ILE A 295 5.80 15.33 -2.52
CA ILE A 295 4.79 16.07 -3.31
C ILE A 295 5.47 16.92 -4.38
N LEU A 296 6.53 17.64 -4.00
CA LEU A 296 7.30 18.46 -4.92
C LEU A 296 7.88 17.61 -6.06
N GLU A 297 8.52 16.48 -5.75
CA GLU A 297 9.03 15.56 -6.76
C GLU A 297 7.90 14.98 -7.65
N ALA A 298 6.73 14.70 -7.08
CA ALA A 298 5.57 14.18 -7.81
C ALA A 298 4.98 15.22 -8.78
N VAL A 299 4.87 16.49 -8.35
CA VAL A 299 4.40 17.60 -9.20
C VAL A 299 5.35 17.82 -10.37
N ILE A 300 6.66 17.88 -10.11
CA ILE A 300 7.68 17.99 -11.16
C ILE A 300 7.64 16.79 -12.11
N GLY A 301 7.52 15.57 -11.57
CA GLY A 301 7.43 14.35 -12.36
C GLY A 301 6.22 14.32 -13.28
N THR A 302 5.06 14.74 -12.77
CA THR A 302 3.83 14.84 -13.56
C THR A 302 3.94 15.90 -14.64
N HIS A 303 4.52 17.06 -14.32
CA HIS A 303 4.76 18.13 -15.28
C HIS A 303 5.73 17.71 -16.42
N CYS A 304 6.78 16.96 -16.06
CA CYS A 304 7.82 16.51 -16.98
C CYS A 304 7.60 15.07 -17.48
N GLN A 305 6.37 14.54 -17.46
CA GLN A 305 6.10 13.13 -17.78
C GLN A 305 6.61 12.73 -19.17
N ASP A 306 6.48 13.63 -20.15
CA ASP A 306 6.93 13.42 -21.53
C ASP A 306 8.42 13.73 -21.74
N SER A 307 9.13 14.18 -20.69
CA SER A 307 10.53 14.62 -20.76
C SER A 307 11.37 14.11 -19.58
N PRO A 308 11.75 12.82 -19.57
CA PRO A 308 12.49 12.22 -18.45
C PRO A 308 13.82 12.92 -18.13
N ARG A 309 14.55 13.40 -19.14
CA ARG A 309 15.82 14.14 -18.94
C ARG A 309 15.63 15.44 -18.17
N LYS A 310 14.51 16.13 -18.44
CA LYS A 310 14.11 17.37 -17.77
C LYS A 310 13.68 17.10 -16.33
N ALA A 311 12.90 16.05 -16.10
CA ALA A 311 12.56 15.58 -14.74
C ALA A 311 13.82 15.27 -13.92
N GLN A 312 14.77 14.51 -14.49
CA GLN A 312 16.05 14.18 -13.85
C GLN A 312 16.88 15.43 -13.52
N PHE A 313 16.88 16.43 -14.41
CA PHE A 313 17.52 17.71 -14.14
C PHE A 313 16.94 18.35 -12.86
N TYR A 314 15.61 18.45 -12.75
CA TYR A 314 14.99 19.05 -11.57
C TYR A 314 15.17 18.19 -10.31
N TYR A 315 15.09 16.86 -10.41
CA TYR A 315 15.31 15.96 -9.28
C TYR A 315 16.69 16.08 -8.66
N ARG A 316 17.73 16.40 -9.45
CA ARG A 316 19.06 16.72 -8.91
C ARG A 316 19.00 17.92 -7.96
N TYR A 317 18.15 18.90 -8.26
CA TYR A 317 18.03 20.14 -7.50
C TYR A 317 16.86 20.14 -6.51
N ALA A 318 16.06 19.07 -6.43
CA ALA A 318 14.90 18.98 -5.54
C ALA A 318 15.18 19.40 -4.09
N PRO A 319 16.33 19.07 -3.46
CA PRO A 319 16.62 19.52 -2.09
C PRO A 319 16.78 21.04 -1.93
N MET A 320 16.97 21.77 -3.04
CA MET A 320 17.19 23.22 -3.08
C MET A 320 15.95 24.00 -3.55
N ILE A 321 14.91 23.29 -4.02
CA ILE A 321 13.65 23.90 -4.44
C ILE A 321 12.84 24.22 -3.18
N GLN A 322 12.42 25.48 -3.04
CA GLN A 322 11.63 25.96 -1.91
C GLN A 322 10.15 25.60 -2.06
N SER A 323 9.61 25.74 -3.27
CA SER A 323 8.23 25.37 -3.59
C SER A 323 8.03 25.27 -5.11
N VAL A 324 6.92 24.69 -5.51
CA VAL A 324 6.46 24.65 -6.91
C VAL A 324 5.01 25.14 -6.96
N LYS A 325 4.67 25.96 -7.96
CA LYS A 325 3.29 26.44 -8.17
C LYS A 325 2.91 26.35 -9.64
N GLN A 326 1.71 25.85 -9.89
CA GLN A 326 1.12 25.87 -11.22
C GLN A 326 0.70 27.32 -11.53
N TRP A 327 1.22 27.90 -12.62
CA TRP A 327 0.88 29.25 -13.04
C TRP A 327 -0.35 29.27 -13.96
N ASN A 328 -0.38 28.34 -14.91
CA ASN A 328 -1.52 28.06 -15.78
C ASN A 328 -1.48 26.56 -16.14
N ASP A 329 -2.36 26.08 -17.02
CA ASP A 329 -2.44 24.65 -17.34
C ASP A 329 -1.13 24.03 -17.87
N THR A 330 -0.26 24.84 -18.47
CA THR A 330 0.97 24.38 -19.13
C THR A 330 2.24 24.76 -18.41
N VAL A 331 2.23 25.80 -17.58
CA VAL A 331 3.42 26.41 -16.98
C VAL A 331 3.50 26.13 -15.48
N LEU A 332 4.63 25.54 -15.07
CA LEU A 332 5.02 25.33 -13.69
C LEU A 332 6.12 26.32 -13.31
N VAL A 333 5.95 27.01 -12.18
CA VAL A 333 6.97 27.90 -11.61
C VAL A 333 7.64 27.20 -10.44
N ILE A 334 8.95 27.06 -10.53
CA ILE A 334 9.81 26.38 -9.56
C ILE A 334 10.61 27.46 -8.82
N TYR A 335 10.39 27.55 -7.51
CA TYR A 335 10.98 28.59 -6.67
C TYR A 335 12.27 28.10 -6.02
N PHE A 336 13.33 28.88 -6.18
CA PHE A 336 14.60 28.72 -5.48
C PHE A 336 14.86 29.93 -4.61
N HIS A 337 15.83 29.82 -3.70
CA HIS A 337 16.26 30.96 -2.92
C HIS A 337 16.90 32.03 -3.82
N GLY A 338 16.18 33.13 -4.05
CA GLY A 338 16.65 34.30 -4.79
C GLY A 338 16.47 34.24 -6.31
N PHE A 339 15.77 33.22 -6.84
CA PHE A 339 15.42 33.14 -8.26
C PHE A 339 14.25 32.16 -8.52
N ILE A 340 13.67 32.21 -9.72
CA ILE A 340 12.66 31.25 -10.17
C ILE A 340 13.04 30.62 -11.52
N ILE A 341 12.52 29.43 -11.77
CA ILE A 341 12.51 28.80 -13.10
C ILE A 341 11.05 28.65 -13.52
N ALA A 342 10.67 29.20 -14.67
CA ALA A 342 9.38 28.92 -15.29
C ALA A 342 9.57 27.85 -16.36
N ASP A 343 8.79 26.79 -16.26
CA ASP A 343 8.82 25.64 -17.15
C ASP A 343 7.46 25.48 -17.83
N ASP A 344 7.45 25.37 -19.16
CA ASP A 344 6.27 25.05 -19.95
C ASP A 344 6.35 23.60 -20.43
N ARG A 345 5.35 22.78 -20.07
CA ARG A 345 5.27 21.36 -20.48
C ARG A 345 5.20 21.18 -22.00
N THR A 346 4.73 22.20 -22.75
CA THR A 346 4.69 22.17 -24.22
C THR A 346 6.06 22.37 -24.86
N GLN A 347 7.05 22.82 -24.07
CA GLN A 347 8.43 23.07 -24.48
C GLN A 347 9.37 22.06 -23.79
N PRO A 348 9.45 20.80 -24.27
CA PRO A 348 10.18 19.73 -23.59
C PRO A 348 11.69 19.99 -23.47
N LEU A 349 12.25 20.80 -24.37
CA LEU A 349 13.69 21.05 -24.47
C LEU A 349 14.16 22.33 -23.78
N ALA A 350 13.25 23.18 -23.28
CA ALA A 350 13.61 24.47 -22.72
C ALA A 350 12.84 24.82 -21.43
N ALA A 351 13.46 25.62 -20.58
CA ALA A 351 12.82 26.33 -19.47
C ALA A 351 13.53 27.67 -19.27
N PHE A 352 12.95 28.58 -18.51
CA PHE A 352 13.45 29.95 -18.40
C PHE A 352 13.77 30.30 -16.96
N TYR A 353 15.01 30.69 -16.72
CA TYR A 353 15.46 31.25 -15.46
C TYR A 353 15.13 32.74 -15.41
N TYR A 354 14.67 33.20 -14.24
CA TYR A 354 14.46 34.61 -13.93
C TYR A 354 15.13 34.97 -12.60
N ASP A 355 15.93 36.03 -12.61
CA ASP A 355 16.61 36.59 -11.44
C ASP A 355 15.64 37.43 -10.57
N VAL A 356 14.54 36.81 -10.15
CA VAL A 356 13.54 37.37 -9.23
C VAL A 356 13.02 36.28 -8.31
N SER A 357 12.57 36.65 -7.12
CA SER A 357 11.97 35.71 -6.17
C SER A 357 10.46 35.57 -6.32
N ASP A 358 9.80 36.59 -6.90
CA ASP A 358 8.34 36.61 -7.09
C ASP A 358 7.99 36.93 -8.55
N PRO A 359 7.29 36.04 -9.28
CA PRO A 359 6.84 36.32 -10.64
C PRO A 359 5.91 37.55 -10.73
N ALA A 360 5.23 37.96 -9.66
CA ALA A 360 4.43 39.18 -9.66
C ALA A 360 5.26 40.46 -9.89
N GLU A 361 6.54 40.46 -9.50
CA GLU A 361 7.47 41.57 -9.79
C GLU A 361 7.78 41.70 -11.29
N LEU A 362 7.76 40.58 -12.02
CA LEU A 362 7.93 40.58 -13.48
C LEU A 362 6.70 41.18 -14.17
N MET A 363 5.51 40.86 -13.66
CA MET A 363 4.26 41.37 -14.22
C MET A 363 4.11 42.87 -14.03
N LYS A 364 4.42 43.40 -12.84
CA LYS A 364 4.40 44.86 -12.55
C LYS A 364 5.36 45.65 -13.45
N LYS A 365 6.52 45.09 -13.80
CA LYS A 365 7.48 45.72 -14.73
C LYS A 365 7.01 45.72 -16.19
N SER A 366 6.03 44.88 -16.54
CA SER A 366 5.55 44.67 -17.91
C SER A 366 4.30 45.48 -18.29
N GLU A 367 3.65 46.15 -17.33
CA GLU A 367 2.43 46.96 -17.55
C GLU A 367 2.62 48.13 -18.53
N GLY A 368 3.84 48.46 -18.94
CA GLY A 368 4.14 49.46 -19.98
C GLY A 368 4.67 48.92 -21.32
N ARG A 369 4.97 47.62 -21.46
CA ARG A 369 5.57 47.03 -22.68
C ARG A 369 5.09 45.60 -22.93
N GLY A 370 3.78 45.40 -23.07
CA GLY A 370 3.18 44.09 -23.36
C GLY A 370 3.32 43.10 -22.20
N ALA A 371 2.28 42.32 -21.93
CA ALA A 371 2.28 41.39 -20.81
C ALA A 371 3.47 40.42 -20.90
N CYS A 372 4.29 40.34 -19.84
CA CYS A 372 5.37 39.36 -19.75
C CYS A 372 4.74 37.94 -19.69
N LYS A 373 4.90 37.17 -20.77
CA LYS A 373 4.53 35.75 -20.81
C LYS A 373 5.64 34.89 -20.24
N LEU A 374 5.45 34.38 -19.02
CA LEU A 374 6.38 33.41 -18.42
C LEU A 374 6.57 32.18 -19.33
N ALA A 375 7.80 31.69 -19.38
CA ALA A 375 8.20 30.52 -20.14
C ALA A 375 7.97 30.60 -21.67
N ASP A 376 7.89 31.81 -22.25
CA ASP A 376 7.72 32.00 -23.69
C ASP A 376 9.07 32.20 -24.40
N ILE A 377 9.39 31.30 -25.34
CA ILE A 377 10.65 31.33 -26.11
C ILE A 377 10.82 32.58 -26.98
N SER A 378 9.73 33.25 -27.33
CA SER A 378 9.77 34.50 -28.10
C SER A 378 10.29 35.68 -27.27
N GLN A 379 10.36 35.55 -25.93
CA GLN A 379 10.93 36.58 -25.09
C GLN A 379 12.44 36.72 -25.29
N PRO A 380 12.98 37.96 -25.25
CA PRO A 380 14.42 38.17 -25.23
C PRO A 380 15.07 37.44 -24.04
N HIS A 381 15.93 36.48 -24.35
CA HIS A 381 16.64 35.68 -23.36
C HIS A 381 18.12 35.54 -23.74
N ARG A 382 18.97 35.35 -22.74
CA ARG A 382 20.39 35.04 -22.95
C ARG A 382 20.58 33.52 -23.02
N ARG A 383 21.61 33.10 -23.74
CA ARG A 383 22.10 31.72 -23.67
C ARG A 383 22.90 31.49 -22.40
N VAL A 384 22.92 30.25 -21.93
CA VAL A 384 23.60 29.85 -20.70
C VAL A 384 25.10 30.14 -20.77
N GLU A 385 25.73 29.87 -21.92
CA GLU A 385 27.16 30.06 -22.12
C GLU A 385 27.57 31.53 -21.98
N ASP A 386 26.74 32.45 -22.47
CA ASP A 386 27.00 33.88 -22.39
C ASP A 386 26.82 34.40 -20.96
N ALA A 387 25.82 33.89 -20.23
CA ALA A 387 25.61 34.23 -18.83
C ALA A 387 26.77 33.75 -17.95
N LEU A 388 27.27 32.53 -18.19
CA LEU A 388 28.44 31.97 -17.52
C LEU A 388 29.73 32.73 -17.84
N LYS A 389 29.99 33.05 -19.12
CA LYS A 389 31.16 33.84 -19.53
C LYS A 389 31.21 35.22 -18.86
N ARG A 390 30.05 35.83 -18.64
CA ARG A 390 29.92 37.15 -17.99
C ARG A 390 29.80 37.07 -16.46
N ALA A 391 29.76 35.87 -15.88
CA ALA A 391 29.52 35.63 -14.46
C ALA A 391 28.33 36.45 -13.92
N SER A 392 27.19 36.42 -14.64
CA SER A 392 26.04 37.30 -14.36
C SER A 392 24.71 36.55 -14.39
N THR A 393 23.96 36.58 -13.27
CA THR A 393 22.59 36.07 -13.19
C THR A 393 21.54 37.01 -13.79
N GLN A 394 21.87 38.28 -14.04
CA GLN A 394 20.86 39.30 -14.31
C GLN A 394 20.07 39.10 -15.61
N GLY A 395 18.75 39.03 -15.51
CA GLY A 395 17.84 38.93 -16.65
C GLY A 395 17.41 37.50 -16.97
N VAL A 396 16.70 37.31 -18.09
CA VAL A 396 16.14 36.02 -18.48
C VAL A 396 17.21 35.16 -19.15
N VAL A 397 17.35 33.90 -18.73
CA VAL A 397 18.28 32.93 -19.31
C VAL A 397 17.52 31.67 -19.70
N ALA A 398 17.65 31.24 -20.96
CA ALA A 398 17.05 29.99 -21.42
C ALA A 398 17.93 28.80 -21.01
N LEU A 399 17.33 27.84 -20.31
CA LEU A 399 17.92 26.57 -19.91
C LEU A 399 17.53 25.52 -20.94
N PHE A 400 18.50 24.94 -21.64
CA PHE A 400 18.26 23.88 -22.62
C PHE A 400 18.54 22.49 -22.00
N PHE A 401 17.72 21.49 -22.35
CA PHE A 401 17.74 20.13 -21.79
C PHE A 401 18.13 19.04 -22.81
N ASP A 402 18.51 19.45 -24.01
CA ASP A 402 19.13 18.62 -25.04
C ASP A 402 20.66 18.50 -24.80
N ASP A 403 21.48 18.80 -25.79
CA ASP A 403 22.94 18.87 -25.68
C ASP A 403 23.41 19.97 -24.69
N GLY A 404 22.56 20.98 -24.44
CA GLY A 404 22.83 22.09 -23.52
C GLY A 404 22.69 21.76 -22.03
N ILE A 405 22.22 20.56 -21.66
CA ILE A 405 21.86 20.23 -20.27
C ILE A 405 23.04 20.39 -19.29
N ARG A 406 24.28 20.15 -19.75
CA ARG A 406 25.48 20.33 -18.92
C ARG A 406 25.74 21.80 -18.61
N ALA A 407 25.60 22.68 -19.60
CA ALA A 407 25.74 24.11 -19.41
C ALA A 407 24.64 24.63 -18.47
N SER A 408 23.39 24.22 -18.69
CA SER A 408 22.25 24.52 -17.82
C SER A 408 22.51 24.11 -16.36
N ARG A 409 23.09 22.92 -16.12
CA ARG A 409 23.49 22.46 -14.78
C ARG A 409 24.56 23.37 -14.17
N SER A 410 25.63 23.68 -14.91
CA SER A 410 26.69 24.57 -14.44
C SER A 410 26.19 25.96 -14.09
N PHE A 411 25.21 26.47 -14.84
CA PHE A 411 24.60 27.76 -14.56
C PHE A 411 23.72 27.74 -13.30
N ILE A 412 22.88 26.72 -13.11
CA ILE A 412 22.12 26.61 -11.85
C ILE A 412 23.06 26.43 -10.65
N ASP A 413 24.13 25.65 -10.77
CA ASP A 413 25.15 25.53 -9.72
C ASP A 413 25.79 26.91 -9.42
N PHE A 414 26.07 27.71 -10.44
CA PHE A 414 26.57 29.09 -10.29
C PHE A 414 25.55 30.00 -9.60
N CYS A 415 24.29 29.99 -10.02
CA CYS A 415 23.21 30.77 -9.40
C CYS A 415 23.05 30.44 -7.91
N LEU A 416 23.05 29.14 -7.56
CA LEU A 416 22.90 28.69 -6.17
C LEU A 416 24.06 29.18 -5.28
N LEU A 417 25.29 29.21 -5.82
CA LEU A 417 26.45 29.76 -5.10
C LEU A 417 26.38 31.28 -4.96
N GLU A 418 26.06 32.00 -6.04
CA GLU A 418 26.01 33.45 -6.06
C GLU A 418 24.95 33.99 -5.10
N LYS A 419 23.76 33.37 -5.10
CA LYS A 419 22.65 33.71 -4.20
C LYS A 419 22.82 33.18 -2.78
N LYS A 420 23.96 32.54 -2.46
CA LYS A 420 24.24 31.89 -1.16
C LYS A 420 23.16 30.87 -0.75
N ALA A 421 22.46 30.30 -1.73
CA ALA A 421 21.43 29.28 -1.53
C ALA A 421 22.04 27.90 -1.21
N ALA A 422 23.28 27.65 -1.64
CA ALA A 422 24.01 26.43 -1.34
C ALA A 422 25.51 26.69 -1.18
N SER A 423 26.19 25.85 -0.40
CA SER A 423 27.65 25.78 -0.31
C SER A 423 28.23 24.91 -1.43
N ARG A 424 29.53 25.11 -1.72
CA ARG A 424 30.27 24.25 -2.67
C ARG A 424 30.23 22.76 -2.28
N ARG A 425 30.15 22.45 -0.99
CA ARG A 425 30.06 21.07 -0.49
C ARG A 425 28.70 20.46 -0.81
N GLU A 426 27.62 21.21 -0.63
CA GLU A 426 26.27 20.75 -0.93
C GLU A 426 26.09 20.48 -2.43
N ILE A 427 26.59 21.37 -3.30
CA ILE A 427 26.54 21.17 -4.75
C ILE A 427 27.32 19.90 -5.17
N LYS A 428 28.50 19.66 -4.59
CA LYS A 428 29.24 18.42 -4.82
C LYS A 428 28.45 17.18 -4.39
N ASN A 429 27.73 17.26 -3.26
CA ASN A 429 26.89 16.17 -2.78
C ASN A 429 25.67 15.91 -3.70
N LEU A 430 25.10 16.95 -4.32
CA LEU A 430 24.02 16.79 -5.32
C LEU A 430 24.49 15.99 -6.53
N ALA A 431 25.70 16.29 -7.04
CA ALA A 431 26.29 15.56 -8.15
C ALA A 431 26.50 14.07 -7.82
N PHE A 432 26.94 13.75 -6.61
CA PHE A 432 27.11 12.36 -6.16
C PHE A 432 25.78 11.60 -6.02
N ARG A 433 24.74 12.25 -5.47
CA ARG A 433 23.40 11.66 -5.31
C ARG A 433 22.71 11.39 -6.65
N SER A 434 22.86 12.30 -7.63
CA SER A 434 22.35 12.14 -9.00
C SER A 434 22.93 10.89 -9.67
N MET A 435 24.24 10.65 -9.55
CA MET A 435 24.91 9.47 -10.12
C MET A 435 24.48 8.15 -9.48
N LYS A 436 24.04 8.16 -8.22
CA LYS A 436 23.52 6.96 -7.54
C LYS A 436 22.12 6.61 -8.03
N ARG A 437 21.22 7.59 -8.17
CA ARG A 437 19.87 7.39 -8.74
C ARG A 437 19.91 6.97 -10.21
N GLU A 438 20.84 7.50 -11.02
CA GLU A 438 21.03 7.08 -12.43
C GLU A 438 21.49 5.62 -12.60
N ARG A 439 21.97 4.95 -11.54
CA ARG A 439 22.35 3.52 -11.56
C ARG A 439 21.27 2.59 -11.01
N GLU A 440 20.22 3.15 -10.40
CA GLU A 440 19.12 2.42 -9.75
C GLU A 440 17.82 2.46 -10.58
N ILE A 441 17.80 3.25 -11.66
CA ILE A 441 16.80 3.29 -12.74
C ILE A 441 17.41 2.61 -13.96
#